data_AF-A0A8J5S526-F1
#
_entry.id   AF-A0A8J5S526-F1
#
_cell.length_a   1.000
_cell.length_b   1.000
_cell.length_c   1.000
_cell.angle_alpha   90.00
_cell.angle_beta   90.00
_cell.angle_gamma   90.00
#
_symmetry.space_group_name_H-M   'P 1'
#
loop_
_entity.id
_entity.type
_entity.pdbx_description
1 polymer ?
#
loop_
_entity_poly.entity_id
_entity_poly.type
_entity_poly.pdbx_seq_one_letter_code
_entity_poly.pdbx_strand_id
1 'polypeptide(L)'
;MFFFRSDGPEPATLRIQEFRRFLFSPHRSISNSPLPFRVAAQPPTPTPMAASASAAGAGKSLAQTFRRFFKMPWEITGPCASPEYRSALPGALEYRQRCPATLTEETRAVVPTADPGTVYDIKYYTRDRRRDRPPVRRTLLRKPDLERYMAAKQFDPVKDFPAPYVNTAVEEDYDAVGGGYQ
;
A
#
# COMPACT_ATOMS: atom_id res chain seq x y z
N MET A 1 -41.06 -15.22 35.04
CA MET A 1 -42.26 -15.77 34.37
C MET A 1 -42.69 -14.75 33.33
N PHE A 2 -42.31 -14.97 32.06
CA PHE A 2 -43.04 -14.63 30.83
C PHE A 2 -42.22 -15.27 29.70
N PHE A 3 -42.79 -16.34 29.17
CA PHE A 3 -42.32 -17.07 28.01
C PHE A 3 -42.65 -16.26 26.76
N PHE A 4 -41.74 -16.21 25.77
CA PHE A 4 -42.16 -16.27 24.38
C PHE A 4 -41.27 -17.25 23.62
N ARG A 5 -41.97 -18.10 22.87
CA ARG A 5 -41.54 -19.32 22.23
C ARG A 5 -41.08 -18.98 20.80
N SER A 6 -40.10 -19.76 20.35
CA SER A 6 -39.73 -20.12 18.96
C SER A 6 -40.74 -19.71 17.88
N ASP A 7 -40.23 -19.16 16.77
CA ASP A 7 -40.23 -19.84 15.45
C ASP A 7 -39.34 -19.09 14.45
N GLY A 8 -38.38 -19.79 13.84
CA GLY A 8 -37.82 -19.44 12.51
C GLY A 8 -38.50 -20.33 11.43
N PRO A 9 -38.02 -20.40 10.17
CA PRO A 9 -36.93 -19.67 9.50
C PRO A 9 -37.35 -19.06 8.14
N GLU A 10 -36.36 -18.58 7.38
CA GLU A 10 -36.32 -18.35 5.91
C GLU A 10 -36.49 -16.92 5.34
N PRO A 11 -35.82 -16.63 4.18
CA PRO A 11 -35.30 -15.33 3.82
C PRO A 11 -36.16 -14.56 2.80
N ALA A 12 -36.16 -13.24 2.90
CA ALA A 12 -36.77 -12.36 1.91
C ALA A 12 -35.95 -12.35 0.60
N THR A 13 -36.30 -13.25 -0.30
CA THR A 13 -35.97 -13.19 -1.72
C THR A 13 -37.09 -12.41 -2.42
N LEU A 14 -36.79 -11.21 -2.94
CA LEU A 14 -37.60 -10.58 -3.98
C LEU A 14 -36.71 -10.23 -5.19
N ARG A 15 -36.82 -11.05 -6.23
CA ARG A 15 -36.75 -10.64 -7.64
C ARG A 15 -37.84 -9.56 -7.85
N ILE A 16 -37.70 -8.56 -8.72
CA ILE A 16 -37.86 -8.66 -10.18
C ILE A 16 -37.43 -7.31 -10.81
N GLN A 17 -36.53 -7.43 -11.80
CA GLN A 17 -36.49 -6.77 -13.12
C GLN A 17 -36.90 -5.28 -13.28
N GLU A 18 -36.00 -4.48 -13.86
CA GLU A 18 -36.06 -4.04 -15.26
C GLU A 18 -34.77 -3.27 -15.63
N PHE A 19 -34.54 -3.02 -16.92
CA PHE A 19 -33.33 -2.44 -17.56
C PHE A 19 -32.24 -3.42 -18.05
N ARG A 20 -32.67 -4.38 -18.88
CA ARG A 20 -31.88 -4.80 -20.06
C ARG A 20 -32.80 -5.01 -21.26
N ARG A 21 -32.91 -3.98 -22.10
CA ARG A 21 -33.27 -4.12 -23.52
C ARG A 21 -32.57 -3.00 -24.30
N PHE A 22 -31.39 -3.30 -24.84
CA PHE A 22 -31.08 -2.90 -26.21
C PHE A 22 -30.32 -4.04 -26.86
N LEU A 23 -30.88 -4.45 -28.00
CA LEU A 23 -30.75 -5.74 -28.64
C LEU A 23 -29.42 -5.93 -29.39
N PHE A 24 -29.06 -7.20 -29.47
CA PHE A 24 -28.02 -7.82 -30.29
C PHE A 24 -28.37 -7.78 -31.80
N SER A 25 -27.42 -7.35 -32.67
CA SER A 25 -26.98 -7.84 -34.03
C SER A 25 -28.01 -8.39 -35.08
N PRO A 26 -27.70 -8.76 -36.36
CA PRO A 26 -26.44 -8.77 -37.17
C PRO A 26 -26.56 -8.41 -38.71
N HIS A 27 -25.39 -8.38 -39.41
CA HIS A 27 -25.09 -8.76 -40.83
C HIS A 27 -25.65 -8.07 -42.12
N ARG A 28 -24.71 -7.95 -43.10
CA ARG A 28 -24.82 -7.67 -44.57
C ARG A 28 -25.16 -6.21 -44.95
N SER A 29 -24.68 -5.60 -46.03
CA SER A 29 -24.28 -6.07 -47.36
C SER A 29 -23.41 -5.01 -48.06
N ILE A 30 -22.51 -5.44 -48.93
CA ILE A 30 -21.79 -4.63 -49.92
C ILE A 30 -22.80 -4.06 -50.94
N SER A 31 -22.68 -2.79 -51.29
CA SER A 31 -23.16 -2.26 -52.59
C SER A 31 -22.33 -1.07 -53.04
N ASN A 32 -21.77 -1.20 -54.24
CA ASN A 32 -20.92 -0.27 -54.96
C ASN A 32 -21.63 1.01 -55.44
N SER A 33 -20.78 2.00 -55.78
CA SER A 33 -20.90 3.06 -56.81
C SER A 33 -21.33 4.47 -56.36
N PRO A 34 -21.03 5.54 -57.14
CA PRO A 34 -19.76 5.86 -57.81
C PRO A 34 -19.31 7.34 -57.57
N LEU A 35 -18.07 7.64 -57.97
CA LEU A 35 -17.35 8.92 -57.88
C LEU A 35 -17.98 10.06 -58.70
N PRO A 36 -17.71 11.33 -58.33
CA PRO A 36 -17.47 12.38 -59.32
C PRO A 36 -16.03 12.93 -59.27
N PHE A 37 -15.32 12.62 -60.35
CA PHE A 37 -14.35 13.44 -61.08
C PHE A 37 -14.01 14.83 -60.52
N ARG A 38 -12.72 15.08 -60.21
CA ARG A 38 -12.15 16.43 -60.21
C ARG A 38 -10.64 16.44 -60.50
N VAL A 39 -10.35 16.81 -61.75
CA VAL A 39 -9.31 17.73 -62.26
C VAL A 39 -7.89 17.64 -61.66
N ALA A 40 -6.97 17.18 -62.51
CA ALA A 40 -5.52 17.23 -62.34
C ALA A 40 -4.99 18.67 -62.45
N ALA A 41 -4.11 19.07 -61.51
CA ALA A 41 -3.23 20.24 -61.64
C ALA A 41 -1.77 19.74 -61.68
N GLN A 42 -0.98 20.32 -62.60
CA GLN A 42 0.36 19.89 -63.02
C GLN A 42 1.47 20.19 -61.99
N PRO A 43 2.64 19.51 -62.05
CA PRO A 43 3.82 19.81 -61.23
C PRO A 43 4.80 20.79 -61.92
N PRO A 44 5.50 21.69 -61.19
CA PRO A 44 6.66 22.39 -61.72
C PRO A 44 7.97 21.59 -61.58
N THR A 45 8.86 21.81 -62.55
CA THR A 45 10.14 21.14 -62.86
C THR A 45 11.30 21.40 -61.87
N PRO A 46 12.35 20.54 -61.85
CA PRO A 46 13.52 20.67 -60.97
C PRO A 46 14.62 21.59 -61.54
N THR A 47 15.29 22.35 -60.67
CA THR A 47 16.54 23.09 -60.94
C THR A 47 17.74 22.48 -60.18
N PRO A 48 18.95 22.44 -60.78
CA PRO A 48 20.09 21.67 -60.27
C PRO A 48 21.00 22.43 -59.28
N MET A 49 21.80 21.63 -58.56
CA MET A 49 22.63 21.96 -57.40
C MET A 49 23.72 23.04 -57.61
N ALA A 50 24.04 23.76 -56.53
CA ALA A 50 25.36 24.35 -56.30
C ALA A 50 25.76 24.17 -54.82
N ALA A 51 26.93 23.59 -54.60
CA ALA A 51 27.51 23.31 -53.29
C ALA A 51 28.26 24.54 -52.73
N SER A 52 28.17 24.75 -51.41
CA SER A 52 29.31 25.03 -50.51
C SER A 52 28.86 25.78 -49.25
N ALA A 53 29.11 25.19 -48.08
CA ALA A 53 29.52 25.83 -46.83
C ALA A 53 29.41 24.82 -45.67
N SER A 54 30.35 23.88 -45.65
CA SER A 54 30.67 23.08 -44.48
C SER A 54 31.31 23.97 -43.40
N ALA A 55 30.56 24.31 -42.35
CA ALA A 55 31.10 24.72 -41.04
C ALA A 55 30.02 24.93 -39.97
N ALA A 56 28.73 25.07 -40.34
CA ALA A 56 27.64 25.20 -39.36
C ALA A 56 27.04 23.85 -38.93
N GLY A 57 27.43 22.74 -39.58
CA GLY A 57 26.89 21.39 -39.34
C GLY A 57 27.71 20.54 -38.37
N ALA A 58 29.02 20.78 -38.23
CA ALA A 58 29.92 19.91 -37.47
C ALA A 58 29.69 19.99 -35.94
N GLY A 59 29.54 21.19 -35.38
CA GLY A 59 29.21 21.37 -33.95
C GLY A 59 27.77 20.95 -33.59
N LYS A 60 26.83 21.16 -34.52
CA LYS A 60 25.46 20.66 -34.39
C LYS A 60 25.42 19.14 -34.44
N SER A 61 26.27 18.50 -35.25
CA SER A 61 26.37 17.04 -35.33
C SER A 61 26.90 16.42 -34.04
N LEU A 62 27.90 17.05 -33.40
CA LEU A 62 28.45 16.59 -32.12
C LEU A 62 27.42 16.74 -30.98
N ALA A 63 26.77 17.90 -30.86
CA ALA A 63 25.66 18.10 -29.92
C ALA A 63 24.46 17.20 -30.23
N GLN A 64 24.21 16.87 -31.50
CA GLN A 64 23.21 15.89 -31.92
C GLN A 64 23.59 14.47 -31.48
N THR A 65 24.88 14.09 -31.58
CA THR A 65 25.36 12.80 -31.05
C THR A 65 25.32 12.74 -29.53
N PHE A 66 25.65 13.82 -28.80
CA PHE A 66 25.49 13.87 -27.35
C PHE A 66 24.01 13.80 -26.94
N ARG A 67 23.10 14.49 -27.63
CA ARG A 67 21.64 14.33 -27.44
C ARG A 67 21.12 12.94 -27.82
N ARG A 68 21.78 12.25 -28.75
CA ARG A 68 21.47 10.85 -29.13
C ARG A 68 22.01 9.84 -28.13
N PHE A 69 23.13 10.16 -27.48
CA PHE A 69 23.79 9.30 -26.48
C PHE A 69 23.10 9.44 -25.10
N PHE A 70 22.74 10.67 -24.71
CA PHE A 70 21.91 10.95 -23.54
C PHE A 70 20.41 10.88 -23.92
N LYS A 71 19.96 9.68 -24.27
CA LYS A 71 18.57 9.41 -24.66
C LYS A 71 17.58 9.63 -23.51
N MET A 72 18.06 9.54 -22.28
CA MET A 72 17.31 9.76 -21.05
C MET A 72 18.15 10.64 -20.10
N PRO A 73 18.09 11.99 -20.23
CA PRO A 73 18.95 12.89 -19.47
C PRO A 73 18.74 12.85 -17.94
N TRP A 74 17.61 12.30 -17.49
CA TRP A 74 17.26 12.09 -16.08
C TRP A 74 17.94 10.87 -15.43
N GLU A 75 18.76 10.12 -16.17
CA GLU A 75 19.54 8.99 -15.64
C GLU A 75 20.93 9.41 -15.14
N ILE A 76 21.34 10.67 -15.36
CA ILE A 76 22.68 11.15 -15.00
C ILE A 76 22.71 11.59 -13.53
N THR A 77 21.63 12.19 -13.02
CA THR A 77 21.54 12.68 -11.65
C THR A 77 20.14 12.46 -11.09
N GLY A 78 20.07 12.28 -9.77
CA GLY A 78 18.82 12.07 -9.05
C GLY A 78 18.53 10.59 -8.77
N PRO A 79 17.34 10.28 -8.24
CA PRO A 79 17.00 8.93 -7.78
C PRO A 79 17.15 7.85 -8.85
N CYS A 80 16.83 8.16 -10.11
CA CYS A 80 16.93 7.22 -11.23
C CYS A 80 18.37 6.86 -11.63
N ALA A 81 19.37 7.56 -11.10
CA ALA A 81 20.79 7.32 -11.34
C ALA A 81 21.45 6.43 -10.28
N SER A 82 20.76 6.16 -9.15
CA SER A 82 21.33 5.32 -8.09
C SER A 82 21.22 3.84 -8.45
N PRO A 83 22.23 3.00 -8.11
CA PRO A 83 22.17 1.56 -8.38
C PRO A 83 21.08 0.83 -7.57
N GLU A 84 20.57 1.48 -6.53
CA GLU A 84 19.53 0.94 -5.64
C GLU A 84 18.12 1.21 -6.15
N TYR A 85 17.97 2.12 -7.13
CA TYR A 85 16.68 2.49 -7.69
C TYR A 85 16.03 1.34 -8.45
N ARG A 86 14.79 1.01 -8.08
CA ARG A 86 13.95 0.01 -8.76
C ARG A 86 12.65 0.66 -9.25
N SER A 87 12.20 0.27 -10.43
CA SER A 87 10.93 0.76 -10.97
C SER A 87 9.75 0.21 -10.17
N ALA A 88 8.72 1.04 -9.99
CA ALA A 88 7.54 0.69 -9.20
C ALA A 88 6.58 -0.31 -9.87
N LEU A 89 6.76 -0.56 -11.17
CA LEU A 89 5.88 -1.42 -11.96
C LEU A 89 6.50 -2.82 -12.05
N PRO A 90 6.12 -3.77 -11.19
CA PRO A 90 6.54 -5.15 -11.36
C PRO A 90 5.98 -5.71 -12.66
N GLY A 91 6.67 -6.66 -13.27
CA GLY A 91 6.14 -7.38 -14.42
C GLY A 91 4.82 -8.07 -14.05
N ALA A 92 3.89 -8.15 -15.00
CA ALA A 92 2.60 -8.84 -14.78
C ALA A 92 2.78 -10.34 -14.42
N LEU A 93 3.92 -10.94 -14.78
CA LEU A 93 4.30 -12.30 -14.42
C LEU A 93 5.02 -12.41 -13.07
N GLU A 94 5.47 -11.31 -12.48
CA GLU A 94 6.25 -11.30 -11.24
C GLU A 94 5.35 -11.07 -10.03
N TYR A 95 4.38 -10.16 -10.16
CA TYR A 95 3.44 -9.84 -9.09
C TYR A 95 2.19 -10.71 -9.18
N ARG A 96 1.85 -11.41 -8.08
CA ARG A 96 0.63 -12.23 -7.94
C ARG A 96 0.46 -13.32 -9.01
N GLN A 97 1.53 -14.09 -9.23
CA GLN A 97 1.50 -15.29 -10.08
C GLN A 97 0.35 -16.26 -9.74
N ARG A 98 0.04 -16.39 -8.45
CA ARG A 98 -1.10 -17.18 -7.95
C ARG A 98 -2.20 -16.23 -7.47
N CYS A 99 -3.43 -16.55 -7.83
CA CYS A 99 -4.58 -15.84 -7.27
C CYS A 99 -4.68 -16.15 -5.77
N PRO A 100 -5.13 -15.22 -4.93
CA PRO A 100 -5.26 -15.47 -3.49
C PRO A 100 -6.25 -16.61 -3.17
N ALA A 101 -7.21 -16.86 -4.05
CA ALA A 101 -8.19 -17.94 -3.89
C ALA A 101 -7.73 -19.30 -4.43
N THR A 102 -6.61 -19.38 -5.16
CA THR A 102 -6.09 -20.66 -5.67
C THR A 102 -5.29 -21.34 -4.57
N LEU A 103 -5.97 -22.14 -3.74
CA LEU A 103 -5.36 -22.95 -2.70
C LEU A 103 -4.78 -24.23 -3.32
N THR A 104 -3.48 -24.45 -3.13
CA THR A 104 -2.77 -25.71 -3.42
C THR A 104 -2.49 -26.42 -2.09
N GLU A 105 -2.22 -27.72 -2.09
CA GLU A 105 -1.87 -28.45 -0.86
C GLU A 105 -0.70 -27.79 -0.11
N GLU A 106 0.30 -27.29 -0.84
CA GLU A 106 1.46 -26.55 -0.31
C GLU A 106 1.10 -25.20 0.33
N THR A 107 0.02 -24.55 -0.12
CA THR A 107 -0.38 -23.20 0.34
C THR A 107 -1.58 -23.24 1.28
N ARG A 108 -2.04 -24.42 1.67
CA ARG A 108 -3.11 -24.58 2.64
C ARG A 108 -2.60 -24.22 4.03
N ALA A 109 -2.84 -22.98 4.44
CA ALA A 109 -2.49 -22.50 5.77
C ALA A 109 -3.35 -23.19 6.84
N VAL A 110 -2.70 -23.78 7.84
CA VAL A 110 -3.34 -24.24 9.09
C VAL A 110 -3.07 -23.17 10.14
N VAL A 111 -4.06 -22.32 10.42
CA VAL A 111 -3.94 -21.25 11.41
C VAL A 111 -4.21 -21.84 12.81
N PRO A 112 -3.23 -21.87 13.72
CA PRO A 112 -3.45 -22.39 15.07
C PRO A 112 -4.41 -21.49 15.84
N THR A 113 -5.41 -22.08 16.48
CA THR A 113 -6.45 -21.35 17.24
C THR A 113 -6.19 -21.35 18.74
N ALA A 114 -5.53 -22.38 19.25
CA ALA A 114 -5.26 -22.57 20.67
C ALA A 114 -3.86 -23.13 20.88
N ASP A 115 -3.24 -22.78 22.01
CA ASP A 115 -1.96 -23.36 22.41
C ASP A 115 -2.15 -24.85 22.75
N PRO A 116 -1.19 -25.73 22.38
CA PRO A 116 -1.32 -27.18 22.55
C PRO A 116 -1.53 -27.60 24.00
N GLY A 117 -0.94 -26.86 24.95
CA GLY A 117 -1.13 -27.11 26.38
C GLY A 117 -2.59 -26.94 26.85
N THR A 118 -3.40 -26.18 26.10
CA THR A 118 -4.78 -25.88 26.46
C THR A 118 -5.83 -26.65 25.65
N VAL A 119 -5.39 -27.44 24.68
CA VAL A 119 -6.26 -28.29 23.86
C VAL A 119 -6.82 -29.44 24.69
N TYR A 120 -5.98 -30.07 25.50
CA TYR A 120 -6.37 -31.21 26.35
C TYR A 120 -6.63 -30.81 27.81
N ASP A 121 -5.86 -29.86 28.37
CA ASP A 121 -6.15 -29.29 29.70
C ASP A 121 -7.06 -28.06 29.56
N ILE A 122 -8.36 -28.32 29.53
CA ILE A 122 -9.41 -27.34 29.22
C ILE A 122 -9.89 -26.53 30.44
N LYS A 123 -9.17 -26.57 31.57
CA LYS A 123 -9.56 -25.85 32.79
C LYS A 123 -9.61 -24.35 32.51
N TYR A 124 -10.82 -23.79 32.56
CA TYR A 124 -11.02 -22.38 32.22
C TYR A 124 -10.64 -21.42 33.36
N TYR A 125 -10.91 -21.78 34.62
CA TYR A 125 -10.73 -20.87 35.76
C TYR A 125 -9.26 -20.47 35.99
N THR A 126 -8.29 -21.31 35.63
CA THR A 126 -6.86 -20.99 35.67
C THR A 126 -6.42 -20.07 34.52
N ARG A 127 -7.13 -20.10 33.38
CA ARG A 127 -6.89 -19.25 32.20
C ARG A 127 -7.65 -17.93 32.25
N ASP A 128 -8.70 -17.80 33.07
CA ASP A 128 -9.61 -16.64 33.06
C ASP A 128 -8.95 -15.38 33.64
N ARG A 129 -8.23 -14.65 32.79
CA ARG A 129 -7.62 -13.35 33.15
C ARG A 129 -8.64 -12.23 33.34
N ARG A 130 -9.90 -12.41 32.95
CA ARG A 130 -10.91 -11.35 33.04
C ARG A 130 -11.49 -11.24 34.46
N ARG A 131 -11.70 -12.39 35.10
CA ARG A 131 -12.26 -12.49 36.46
C ARG A 131 -11.19 -12.66 37.52
N ASP A 132 -10.04 -13.24 37.18
CA ASP A 132 -8.88 -13.38 38.07
C ASP A 132 -8.15 -12.05 38.26
N ARG A 133 -8.86 -11.08 38.83
CA ARG A 133 -8.33 -9.77 39.20
C ARG A 133 -8.58 -9.53 40.68
N PRO A 134 -7.63 -8.90 41.39
CA PRO A 134 -7.84 -8.58 42.79
C PRO A 134 -9.10 -7.68 42.94
N PRO A 135 -9.93 -7.92 43.97
CA PRO A 135 -11.12 -7.12 44.20
C PRO A 135 -10.74 -5.67 44.53
N VAL A 136 -11.62 -4.73 44.16
CA VAL A 136 -11.39 -3.29 44.40
C VAL A 136 -11.43 -3.01 45.90
N ARG A 137 -10.31 -2.54 46.46
CA ARG A 137 -10.20 -2.14 47.87
C ARG A 137 -10.47 -0.64 47.99
N ARG A 138 -11.51 -0.25 48.73
CA ARG A 138 -11.86 1.15 49.00
C ARG A 138 -11.69 1.45 50.49
N THR A 139 -10.81 2.39 50.82
CA THR A 139 -10.54 2.83 52.20
C THR A 139 -10.86 4.30 52.34
N LEU A 140 -11.58 4.68 53.40
CA LEU A 140 -11.86 6.08 53.72
C LEU A 140 -10.70 6.65 54.53
N LEU A 141 -10.05 7.69 54.00
CA LEU A 141 -9.01 8.43 54.72
C LEU A 141 -9.65 9.69 55.34
N ARG A 142 -9.54 9.84 56.67
CA ARG A 142 -10.01 11.05 57.36
C ARG A 142 -8.84 11.99 57.64
N LYS A 143 -9.15 13.23 58.00
CA LYS A 143 -8.17 14.24 58.41
C LYS A 143 -7.09 13.73 59.38
N PRO A 144 -7.41 13.03 60.50
CA PRO A 144 -6.38 12.55 61.42
C PRO A 144 -5.41 11.54 60.79
N ASP A 145 -5.84 10.76 59.79
CA ASP A 145 -4.96 9.81 59.10
C ASP A 145 -3.99 10.55 58.17
N LEU A 146 -4.49 11.58 57.47
CA LEU A 146 -3.66 12.42 56.60
C LEU A 146 -2.59 13.17 57.38
N GLU A 147 -2.93 13.74 58.54
CA GLU A 147 -1.97 14.44 59.42
C GLU A 147 -0.84 13.50 59.87
N ARG A 148 -1.17 12.24 60.19
CA ARG A 148 -0.17 11.20 60.51
C ARG A 148 0.74 10.89 59.33
N TYR A 149 0.18 10.74 58.12
CA TYR A 149 0.99 10.50 56.92
C TYR A 149 1.89 11.68 56.59
N MET A 150 1.43 12.91 56.75
CA MET A 150 2.23 14.12 56.52
C MET A 150 3.36 14.24 57.54
N ALA A 151 3.09 13.96 58.82
CA ALA A 151 4.11 13.99 59.85
C ALA A 151 5.16 12.88 59.67
N ALA A 152 4.78 11.73 59.12
CA ALA A 152 5.68 10.58 58.91
C ALA A 152 6.46 10.64 57.60
N LYS A 153 5.97 11.35 56.57
CA LYS A 153 6.57 11.36 55.23
C LYS A 153 7.70 12.38 55.15
N GLN A 154 8.92 11.90 54.93
CA GLN A 154 10.08 12.71 54.55
C GLN A 154 10.44 12.39 53.09
N PHE A 155 10.72 13.42 52.29
CA PHE A 155 11.08 13.25 50.88
C PHE A 155 12.60 13.21 50.71
N ASP A 156 13.10 12.16 50.08
CA ASP A 156 14.46 12.05 49.57
C ASP A 156 14.50 12.56 48.11
N PRO A 157 15.29 13.62 47.80
CA PRO A 157 15.41 14.18 46.46
C PRO A 157 15.88 13.17 45.39
N VAL A 158 16.50 12.06 45.77
CA VAL A 158 17.03 11.07 44.82
C VAL A 158 16.04 9.96 44.47
N LYS A 159 15.11 9.60 45.37
CA LYS A 159 14.31 8.36 45.25
C LYS A 159 12.80 8.56 45.17
N ASP A 160 12.27 9.59 45.83
CA ASP A 160 10.82 9.75 45.97
C ASP A 160 10.16 10.50 44.81
N PHE A 161 10.98 11.13 43.96
CA PHE A 161 10.51 11.82 42.78
C PHE A 161 10.37 10.85 41.61
N PRO A 162 9.27 10.93 40.82
CA PRO A 162 9.11 10.09 39.65
C PRO A 162 10.25 10.36 38.67
N ALA A 163 10.83 9.29 38.13
CA ALA A 163 11.91 9.41 37.16
C ALA A 163 11.41 10.18 35.93
N PRO A 164 12.08 11.28 35.54
CA PRO A 164 11.71 12.00 34.33
C PRO A 164 11.96 11.10 33.12
N TYR A 165 11.04 11.14 32.15
CA TYR A 165 11.27 10.56 30.84
C TYR A 165 12.16 11.51 30.04
N VAL A 166 13.48 11.35 30.17
CA VAL A 166 14.47 12.22 29.52
C VAL A 166 14.71 11.74 28.10
N ASN A 167 14.31 12.54 27.12
CA ASN A 167 14.71 12.34 25.74
C ASN A 167 16.11 12.94 25.54
N THR A 168 17.04 12.15 25.02
CA THR A 168 18.36 12.64 24.61
C THR A 168 18.27 13.29 23.23
N ALA A 169 18.96 14.41 23.03
CA ALA A 169 19.21 14.90 21.68
C ALA A 169 20.15 13.90 20.99
N VAL A 170 19.66 13.23 19.96
CA VAL A 170 20.44 12.31 19.13
C VAL A 170 20.61 12.98 17.78
N GLU A 171 21.84 13.01 17.28
CA GLU A 171 22.12 13.36 15.89
C GLU A 171 21.86 12.10 15.07
N GLU A 172 20.77 12.12 14.31
CA GLU A 172 20.38 11.00 13.45
C GLU A 172 21.12 11.11 12.12
N ASP A 173 21.79 10.03 11.73
CA ASP A 173 22.43 9.88 10.43
C ASP A 173 21.67 8.85 9.59
N TYR A 174 21.57 9.13 8.30
CA TYR A 174 20.64 8.47 7.37
C TYR A 174 20.94 6.96 7.22
N ASP A 175 22.21 6.57 7.23
CA ASP A 175 22.65 5.19 7.02
C ASP A 175 23.22 4.53 8.30
N ALA A 176 23.05 5.15 9.47
CA ALA A 176 23.72 4.69 10.71
C ALA A 176 23.22 3.34 11.23
N VAL A 177 21.96 2.98 10.98
CA VAL A 177 21.37 1.71 11.42
C VAL A 177 21.36 0.74 10.25
N GLY A 178 22.16 -0.33 10.33
CA GLY A 178 22.19 -1.38 9.30
C GLY A 178 22.72 -0.95 7.93
N GLY A 179 23.34 0.23 7.81
CA GLY A 179 23.78 0.76 6.51
C GLY A 179 22.61 1.19 5.63
N GLY A 180 21.49 1.63 6.22
CA GLY A 180 20.29 2.08 5.49
C GLY A 180 19.31 0.96 5.09
N TYR A 181 19.62 -0.30 5.40
CA TYR A 181 18.81 -1.47 5.05
C TYR A 181 18.66 -2.44 6.25
N GLN A 182 17.41 -2.81 6.60
CA GLN A 182 17.09 -3.72 7.70
C GLN A 182 16.14 -4.84 7.29
#